data_AF-A0A1G6RWX0-F1
#
_entry.id   AF-A0A1G6RWX0-F1
#
_cell.length_a   1.000
_cell.length_b   1.000
_cell.length_c   1.000
_cell.angle_alpha   90.00
_cell.angle_beta   90.00
_cell.angle_gamma   90.00
#
_symmetry.space_group_name_H-M   'P 1'
#
loop_
_entity.id
_entity.type
_entity.pdbx_description
1 polymer ?
#
loop_
_entity_poly.entity_id
_entity_poly.type
_entity_poly.pdbx_seq_one_letter_code
_entity_poly.pdbx_strand_id
1 'polypeptide(L)'
;MKLLYRPLSMLISVLGGLVFAAVFRRVWRAVSGDEEAPEATSPEHSTREVLVAALLQGAIFGVVKAGVDRAGAKGFRKLTGKLDDD
;
A
#
# COMPACT_ATOMS: atom_id res chain seq x y z
N MET A 1 0.74 25.63 10.85
CA MET A 1 1.42 24.49 10.18
C MET A 1 0.69 23.15 10.32
N LYS A 2 0.01 22.81 11.44
CA LYS A 2 -0.79 21.57 11.58
C LYS A 2 -1.99 21.44 10.62
N LEU A 3 -2.52 22.56 10.12
CA LEU A 3 -3.68 22.60 9.22
C LEU A 3 -3.39 22.16 7.78
N LEU A 4 -2.13 22.25 7.31
CA LEU A 4 -1.76 21.86 5.95
C LEU A 4 -1.28 20.40 5.85
N TYR A 5 -0.72 19.87 6.95
CA TYR A 5 -0.21 18.50 7.00
C TYR A 5 -1.35 17.45 6.97
N ARG A 6 -2.49 17.79 7.57
CA ARG A 6 -3.68 16.92 7.66
C ARG A 6 -4.37 16.67 6.30
N PRO A 7 -4.65 17.68 5.45
CA PRO A 7 -5.21 17.45 4.13
C PRO A 7 -4.20 16.78 3.18
N LEU A 8 -2.91 17.13 3.28
CA LEU A 8 -1.88 16.49 2.46
C LEU A 8 -1.72 15.01 2.80
N SER A 9 -1.71 14.65 4.09
CA SER A 9 -1.62 13.25 4.51
C SER A 9 -2.86 12.45 4.11
N MET A 10 -4.05 13.06 4.11
CA MET A 10 -5.26 12.44 3.55
C MET A 10 -5.11 12.18 2.06
N LEU A 11 -4.66 13.17 1.28
CA LEU A 11 -4.48 13.00 -0.17
C LEU A 11 -3.49 11.87 -0.49
N ILE A 12 -2.35 11.85 0.22
CA ILE A 12 -1.35 10.77 0.07
C ILE A 12 -1.95 9.42 0.46
N SER A 13 -2.76 9.36 1.53
CA SER A 13 -3.42 8.12 1.95
C SER A 13 -4.40 7.60 0.89
N VAL A 14 -5.22 8.48 0.31
CA VAL A 14 -6.16 8.12 -0.75
C VAL A 14 -5.41 7.62 -1.99
N LEU A 15 -4.39 8.36 -2.43
CA LEU A 15 -3.58 7.97 -3.58
C LEU A 15 -2.87 6.63 -3.35
N GLY A 16 -2.30 6.43 -2.14
CA GLY A 16 -1.69 5.17 -1.74
C GLY A 16 -2.68 4.01 -1.76
N GLY A 17 -3.91 4.22 -1.26
CA GLY A 17 -4.98 3.24 -1.29
C GLY A 17 -5.41 2.84 -2.71
N LEU A 18 -5.51 3.82 -3.62
CA LEU A 18 -5.85 3.56 -5.03
C LEU A 18 -4.75 2.76 -5.75
N VAL A 19 -3.49 3.14 -5.55
CA VAL A 19 -2.34 2.42 -6.12
C VAL A 19 -2.29 0.99 -5.57
N PHE A 20 -2.47 0.83 -4.26
CA PHE A 20 -2.53 -0.47 -3.62
C PHE A 20 -3.63 -1.35 -4.23
N ALA A 21 -4.86 -0.84 -4.34
CA ALA A 21 -6.00 -1.58 -4.87
C ALA A 21 -5.77 -2.02 -6.34
N ALA A 22 -5.21 -1.13 -7.17
CA ALA A 22 -4.91 -1.45 -8.56
C ALA A 22 -3.84 -2.54 -8.69
N VAL A 23 -2.74 -2.44 -7.92
CA VAL A 23 -1.66 -3.44 -7.94
C VAL A 23 -2.15 -4.78 -7.39
N PHE A 24 -2.90 -4.77 -6.30
CA PHE A 24 -3.48 -5.97 -5.71
C PHE A 24 -4.37 -6.72 -6.69
N ARG A 25 -5.34 -6.06 -7.32
CA ARG A 25 -6.20 -6.68 -8.34
C ARG A 25 -5.39 -7.26 -9.50
N ARG A 26 -4.39 -6.53 -9.98
CA ARG A 26 -3.54 -6.95 -11.10
C ARG A 26 -2.72 -8.20 -10.78
N VAL A 27 -2.16 -8.27 -9.58
CA VAL A 27 -1.36 -9.41 -9.09
C VAL A 27 -2.27 -10.59 -8.77
N TRP A 28 -3.40 -10.36 -8.11
CA TRP A 28 -4.36 -11.41 -7.79
C TRP A 28 -4.85 -12.11 -9.06
N ARG A 29 -5.37 -11.35 -10.03
CA ARG A 29 -5.81 -11.89 -11.33
C ARG A 29 -4.73 -12.69 -12.05
N ALA A 30 -3.46 -12.34 -11.88
CA ALA A 30 -2.37 -13.09 -12.48
C ALA A 30 -2.06 -14.41 -11.76
N VAL A 31 -2.36 -14.52 -10.47
CA VAL A 31 -2.07 -15.71 -9.64
C VAL A 31 -3.26 -16.65 -9.54
N SER A 32 -4.47 -16.12 -9.32
CA SER A 32 -5.70 -16.91 -9.16
C SER A 32 -6.45 -17.13 -10.46
N GLY A 33 -6.33 -16.22 -11.44
CA GLY A 33 -7.18 -16.17 -12.62
C GLY A 33 -8.51 -15.43 -12.39
N ASP A 34 -8.84 -15.11 -11.13
CA ASP A 34 -10.07 -14.43 -10.74
C ASP A 34 -9.90 -12.92 -10.67
N GLU A 35 -10.96 -12.17 -10.97
CA GLU A 35 -10.92 -10.71 -10.94
C GLU A 35 -10.93 -10.14 -9.52
N GLU A 36 -11.46 -10.90 -8.55
CA GLU A 36 -11.61 -10.49 -7.16
C GLU A 36 -10.95 -11.48 -6.21
N ALA A 37 -10.31 -10.94 -5.17
CA ALA A 37 -9.70 -11.76 -4.13
C ALA A 37 -10.74 -12.21 -3.12
N PRO A 38 -10.61 -13.43 -2.57
CA PRO A 38 -11.53 -13.95 -1.58
C PRO A 38 -11.52 -13.05 -0.35
N GLU A 39 -12.71 -12.75 0.16
CA GLU A 39 -12.81 -12.08 1.46
C GLU A 39 -12.31 -13.02 2.57
N ALA A 40 -11.67 -12.45 3.59
CA ALA A 40 -11.11 -13.22 4.70
C ALA A 40 -12.18 -14.05 5.45
N THR A 41 -13.44 -13.63 5.35
CA THR A 41 -14.60 -14.26 5.99
C THR A 41 -15.42 -15.12 5.04
N SER A 42 -15.03 -15.24 3.76
CA SER A 42 -15.84 -15.98 2.79
C SER A 42 -15.87 -17.48 3.12
N PRO A 43 -17.06 -18.05 3.35
CA PRO A 43 -17.21 -19.49 3.59
C PRO A 43 -17.05 -20.33 2.32
N GLU A 44 -17.13 -19.70 1.14
CA GLU A 44 -17.08 -20.34 -0.17
C GLU A 44 -15.65 -20.61 -0.68
N HIS A 45 -14.64 -19.99 -0.07
CA HIS A 45 -13.24 -20.12 -0.46
C HIS A 45 -12.46 -21.02 0.49
N SER A 46 -11.48 -21.74 -0.06
CA SER A 46 -10.64 -22.61 0.76
C SER A 46 -9.74 -21.78 1.69
N THR A 47 -9.45 -22.29 2.89
CA THR A 47 -8.53 -21.63 3.84
C THR A 47 -7.18 -21.32 3.20
N ARG A 48 -6.69 -22.21 2.32
CA ARG A 48 -5.43 -21.99 1.59
C ARG A 48 -5.50 -20.76 0.69
N GLU A 49 -6.59 -20.59 -0.04
CA GLU A 49 -6.79 -19.49 -0.97
C GLU A 49 -6.87 -18.14 -0.25
N VAL A 50 -7.62 -18.09 0.86
CA VAL A 50 -7.68 -16.91 1.75
C VAL A 50 -6.29 -16.56 2.31
N LEU A 51 -5.51 -17.55 2.74
CA LEU A 51 -4.15 -17.31 3.24
C LEU A 51 -3.20 -16.80 2.15
N VAL A 52 -3.31 -17.32 0.92
CA VAL A 52 -2.52 -16.83 -0.23
C VAL A 52 -2.91 -15.39 -0.59
N ALA A 53 -4.21 -15.07 -0.58
CA ALA A 53 -4.70 -13.72 -0.79
C ALA A 53 -4.16 -12.75 0.27
N ALA A 54 -4.24 -13.14 1.55
CA ALA A 54 -3.72 -12.34 2.66
C ALA A 54 -2.20 -12.13 2.58
N LEU A 55 -1.44 -13.16 2.19
CA LEU A 55 0.01 -13.05 1.98
C LEU A 55 0.34 -12.04 0.87
N LEU A 56 -0.34 -12.13 -0.27
CA LEU A 56 -0.15 -11.19 -1.39
C LEU A 56 -0.53 -9.77 -0.98
N GLN A 57 -1.62 -9.62 -0.23
CA GLN A 57 -2.08 -8.35 0.31
C GLN A 57 -1.00 -7.71 1.20
N GLY A 58 -0.43 -8.48 2.12
CA GLY A 58 0.65 -8.04 3.01
C GLY A 58 1.93 -7.67 2.25
N ALA A 59 2.33 -8.48 1.26
CA ALA A 59 3.52 -8.23 0.45
C ALA A 59 3.41 -6.91 -0.34
N ILE A 60 2.26 -6.68 -1.00
CA ILE A 60 2.03 -5.47 -1.79
C ILE A 60 1.95 -4.24 -0.88
N PHE A 61 1.27 -4.34 0.26
CA PHE A 61 1.23 -3.26 1.24
C PHE A 61 2.64 -2.89 1.71
N GLY A 62 3.47 -3.88 2.02
CA GLY A 62 4.86 -3.68 2.42
C GLY A 62 5.67 -2.92 1.36
N VAL A 63 5.53 -3.27 0.08
CA VAL A 63 6.19 -2.58 -1.03
C VAL A 63 5.72 -1.13 -1.18
N VAL A 64 4.40 -0.90 -1.16
CA VAL A 64 3.82 0.44 -1.26
C VAL A 64 4.29 1.31 -0.10
N LYS A 65 4.21 0.80 1.14
CA LYS A 65 4.68 1.48 2.35
C LYS A 65 6.16 1.83 2.25
N ALA A 66 7.02 0.88 1.89
CA ALA A 66 8.45 1.12 1.74
C ALA A 66 8.74 2.18 0.67
N GLY A 67 8.00 2.17 -0.45
CA GLY A 67 8.09 3.18 -1.49
C GLY A 67 7.72 4.58 -1.00
N VAL A 68 6.60 4.71 -0.28
CA VAL A 68 6.15 5.97 0.32
C VAL A 68 7.14 6.46 1.38
N ASP A 69 7.56 5.60 2.30
CA ASP A 69 8.51 5.95 3.37
C ASP A 69 9.85 6.40 2.78
N ARG A 70 10.35 5.72 1.73
CA ARG A 70 11.57 6.11 1.01
C ARG A 70 11.42 7.43 0.27
N ALA A 71 10.28 7.66 -0.38
CA ALA A 71 9.99 8.90 -1.08
C ALA A 71 9.86 10.07 -0.08
N GLY A 72 9.21 9.85 1.05
CA GLY A 72 9.13 10.80 2.16
C GLY A 72 10.52 11.15 2.71
N ALA A 73 11.37 10.15 2.98
CA ALA A 73 12.73 10.37 3.47
C ALA A 73 13.64 11.12 2.47
N LYS A 74 13.41 10.95 1.15
CA LYS A 74 14.11 11.73 0.11
C LYS A 74 13.51 13.13 -0.07
N GLY A 75 12.18 13.24 -0.02
CA GLY A 75 11.44 14.49 -0.17
C GLY A 75 11.67 15.45 0.99
N PHE A 76 11.75 14.93 2.22
CA PHE A 76 12.11 15.71 3.41
C PHE A 76 13.50 16.31 3.22
N ARG A 77 14.49 15.49 2.82
CA ARG A 77 15.86 15.94 2.48
C ARG A 77 15.91 17.06 1.44
N LYS A 78 15.02 17.03 0.45
CA LYS A 78 14.97 18.04 -0.63
C LYS A 78 14.19 19.30 -0.25
N LEU A 79 13.25 19.20 0.69
CA LEU A 79 12.37 20.31 1.11
C LEU A 79 12.90 21.07 2.34
N THR A 80 13.62 20.43 3.26
CA THR A 80 14.13 21.11 4.48
C THR A 80 15.57 21.59 4.39
N GLY A 81 16.37 21.14 3.42
CA GLY A 81 17.76 21.59 3.24
C GLY A 81 18.73 21.30 4.40
N LYS A 82 18.26 20.69 5.50
CA LYS A 82 19.09 20.20 6.58
C LYS A 82 19.53 18.78 6.25
N LEU A 83 20.82 18.63 5.94
CA LEU A 83 21.55 17.53 6.55
C LEU A 83 21.38 17.72 8.06
N ASP A 84 20.77 16.77 8.75
CA ASP A 84 21.12 16.65 10.15
C ASP A 84 22.52 16.01 10.14
N ASP A 85 23.48 16.79 10.63
CA ASP A 85 24.70 16.26 11.26
C ASP A 85 24.30 15.17 12.27
N ASP A 86 25.13 14.12 12.35
CA ASP A 86 25.05 12.85 13.11
C ASP A 86 24.39 11.63 12.41
#